data_AF-G9ZTD2-F1
#
_entry.id   AF-G9ZTD2-F1
#
_cell.length_a   1.000
_cell.length_b   1.000
_cell.length_c   1.000
_cell.angle_alpha   90.00
_cell.angle_beta   90.00
_cell.angle_gamma   90.00
#
_symmetry.space_group_name_H-M   'P 1'
#
loop_
_entity.id
_entity.type
_entity.pdbx_description
1 polymer ?
#
loop_
_entity_poly.entity_id
_entity_poly.type
_entity_poly.pdbx_seq_one_letter_code
_entity_poly.pdbx_strand_id
1 'polypeptide(L)'
;MKVRLGDWNLQKVDEINTVSREFVAGEITVAELKAAIEKIDRKVIDFNWPLKILGAGFVSVAPMLLFKATWVDLGYAFFVGIFGYLAAVFSGAHVKTPYVSAGFGGFVVGLLAAALQLSGLATSAGNIIVSALMPLVPGVAITNSFREIIDRNTISGVVRAVDAVIIAGSIGAGVVIGTSLIQILFSQIGG
;
A
#
# COMPACT_ATOMS: atom_id res chain seq x y z
N MET A 1 -16.43 22.36 17.08
CA MET A 1 -15.84 22.19 15.73
C MET A 1 -15.31 20.77 15.66
N LYS A 2 -15.99 19.85 14.97
CA LYS A 2 -15.60 18.43 14.94
C LYS A 2 -14.58 18.28 13.81
N VAL A 3 -13.29 18.30 14.13
CA VAL A 3 -12.22 18.09 13.15
C VAL A 3 -12.38 16.66 12.62
N ARG A 4 -12.56 16.53 11.31
CA ARG A 4 -12.48 15.22 10.67
C ARG A 4 -11.02 14.80 10.72
N LEU A 5 -10.66 13.98 11.69
CA LEU A 5 -9.44 13.18 11.66
C LEU A 5 -9.61 12.12 10.56
N GLY A 6 -9.70 12.58 9.32
CA GLY A 6 -9.57 11.76 8.14
C GLY A 6 -8.10 11.50 7.94
N ASP A 7 -7.74 10.24 8.11
CA ASP A 7 -6.43 9.65 7.86
C ASP A 7 -5.33 9.93 8.87
N TRP A 8 -4.63 8.83 9.15
CA TRP A 8 -3.67 8.54 10.23
C TRP A 8 -2.38 9.35 10.16
N ASN A 9 -2.47 10.65 10.00
CA ASN A 9 -1.32 11.54 10.01
C ASN A 9 -0.90 11.80 11.47
N LEU A 10 -0.01 10.95 12.00
CA LEU A 10 0.51 11.07 13.37
C LEU A 10 1.16 12.43 13.64
N GLN A 11 1.77 13.04 12.62
CA GLN A 11 2.31 14.40 12.73
C GLN A 11 1.20 15.43 12.90
N LYS A 12 0.07 15.30 12.19
CA LYS A 12 -1.11 16.15 12.39
C LYS A 12 -1.69 15.99 13.79
N VAL A 13 -1.72 14.77 14.32
CA VAL A 13 -2.14 14.49 15.70
C VAL A 13 -1.21 15.16 16.70
N ASP A 14 0.11 15.03 16.53
CA ASP A 14 1.10 15.65 17.42
C ASP A 14 1.07 17.18 17.37
N GLU A 15 0.95 17.77 16.18
CA GLU A 15 0.81 19.23 15.98
C GLU A 15 -0.48 19.74 16.66
N ILE A 16 -1.63 19.06 16.48
CA ILE A 16 -2.87 19.41 17.19
C ILE A 16 -2.71 19.29 18.70
N ASN A 17 -2.07 18.23 19.18
CA ASN A 17 -1.92 17.98 20.61
C ASN A 17 -1.00 19.02 21.27
N THR A 18 0.01 19.50 20.55
CA THR A 18 0.91 20.57 20.99
C THR A 18 0.16 21.89 21.12
N VAL A 19 -0.55 22.32 20.06
CA VAL A 19 -1.33 23.57 20.09
C VAL A 19 -2.48 23.51 21.11
N SER A 20 -3.06 22.32 21.34
CA SER A 20 -4.04 22.11 22.41
C SER A 20 -3.46 22.36 23.80
N ARG A 21 -2.20 21.96 24.06
CA ARG A 21 -1.53 22.20 25.35
C ARG A 21 -1.19 23.68 25.54
N GLU A 22 -0.70 24.35 24.51
CA GLU A 22 -0.42 25.80 24.51
C GLU A 22 -1.69 26.62 24.83
N PHE A 23 -2.84 26.22 24.27
CA PHE A 23 -4.12 26.86 24.55
C PHE A 23 -4.57 26.67 26.00
N VAL A 24 -4.45 25.45 26.53
CA VAL A 24 -4.80 25.15 27.94
C VAL A 24 -3.84 25.84 28.91
N ALA A 25 -2.58 26.01 28.52
CA ALA A 25 -1.58 26.77 29.28
C ALA A 25 -1.80 28.29 29.23
N GLY A 26 -2.74 28.78 28.40
CA GLY A 26 -3.02 30.21 28.23
C GLY A 26 -1.96 30.95 27.42
N GLU A 27 -1.07 30.23 26.73
CA GLU A 27 0.01 30.78 25.92
C GLU A 27 -0.48 31.31 24.57
N ILE A 28 -1.62 30.79 24.09
CA ILE A 28 -2.26 31.22 22.84
C ILE A 28 -3.75 31.52 23.05
N THR A 29 -4.25 32.46 22.26
CA THR A 29 -5.66 32.86 22.24
C THR A 29 -6.52 31.90 21.41
N VAL A 30 -7.85 31.99 21.58
CA VAL A 30 -8.82 31.23 20.76
C VAL A 30 -8.68 31.53 19.27
N ALA A 31 -8.31 32.76 18.90
CA ALA A 31 -8.10 33.16 17.51
C ALA A 31 -6.85 32.48 16.92
N GLU A 32 -5.76 32.44 17.69
CA GLU A 32 -4.50 31.79 17.31
C GLU A 32 -4.65 30.27 17.22
N LEU A 33 -5.36 29.64 18.17
CA LEU A 33 -5.72 28.22 18.10
C LEU A 33 -6.46 27.90 16.80
N LYS A 34 -7.45 28.71 16.41
CA LYS A 34 -8.19 28.51 15.16
C LYS A 34 -7.30 28.64 13.92
N ALA A 35 -6.45 29.66 13.88
CA ALA A 35 -5.53 29.87 12.76
C ALA A 35 -4.49 28.73 12.65
N ALA A 36 -3.98 28.25 13.78
CA ALA A 36 -3.06 27.13 13.84
C ALA A 36 -3.72 25.82 13.37
N ILE A 37 -4.94 25.53 13.82
CA ILE A 37 -5.70 24.36 13.36
C ILE A 37 -5.95 24.42 11.85
N GLU A 38 -6.30 25.59 11.29
CA GLU A 38 -6.52 25.74 9.85
C GLU A 38 -5.22 25.53 9.06
N LYS A 39 -4.08 26.00 9.58
CA LYS A 39 -2.76 25.79 8.98
C LYS A 39 -2.36 24.31 9.00
N ILE A 40 -2.60 23.62 10.11
CA ILE A 40 -2.37 22.18 10.26
C ILE A 40 -3.29 21.38 9.32
N ASP A 41 -4.53 21.81 9.15
CA ASP A 41 -5.50 21.14 8.27
C ASP A 41 -5.12 21.25 6.79
N ARG A 42 -4.56 22.39 6.37
CA ARG A 42 -4.09 22.63 4.98
C ARG A 42 -2.74 22.00 4.65
N LYS A 43 -2.00 21.50 5.64
CA LYS A 43 -0.68 20.90 5.43
C LYS A 43 -0.85 19.49 4.85
N VAL A 44 -0.76 19.37 3.52
CA VAL A 44 -0.64 18.07 2.85
C VAL A 44 0.81 17.61 3.00
N ILE A 45 1.05 16.70 3.94
CA ILE A 45 2.36 16.06 4.09
C ILE A 45 2.43 14.99 3.02
N ASP A 46 3.18 15.27 1.95
CA ASP A 46 3.46 14.28 0.92
C ASP A 46 4.96 14.06 0.77
N PHE A 47 5.37 12.80 0.80
CA PHE A 47 6.78 12.44 0.58
C PHE A 47 7.13 12.61 -0.90
N ASN A 48 8.39 12.94 -1.18
CA ASN A 48 8.83 13.06 -2.56
C ASN A 48 8.63 11.72 -3.31
N TRP A 49 8.34 11.82 -4.61
CA TRP A 49 8.10 10.65 -5.46
C TRP A 49 9.24 9.61 -5.45
N PRO A 50 10.53 10.01 -5.55
CA PRO A 50 11.63 9.06 -5.50
C PRO A 50 11.66 8.21 -4.22
N LEU A 51 11.35 8.80 -3.06
CA LEU A 51 11.35 8.10 -1.78
C LEU A 51 10.20 7.10 -1.68
N LYS A 52 9.02 7.43 -2.22
CA LYS A 52 7.90 6.48 -2.30
C LYS A 52 8.25 5.28 -3.19
N ILE A 53 8.87 5.53 -4.34
CA ILE A 53 9.28 4.49 -5.29
C ILE A 53 10.34 3.58 -4.66
N LEU A 54 11.41 4.16 -4.10
CA LEU A 54 12.45 3.39 -3.42
C LEU A 54 11.89 2.64 -2.21
N GLY A 55 11.02 3.28 -1.43
CA GLY A 55 10.33 2.66 -0.31
C GLY A 55 9.52 1.44 -0.72
N ALA A 56 8.76 1.52 -1.83
CA ALA A 56 8.04 0.38 -2.37
C ALA A 56 8.98 -0.78 -2.71
N GLY A 57 10.12 -0.50 -3.37
CA GLY A 57 11.13 -1.52 -3.66
C GLY A 57 11.71 -2.17 -2.40
N PHE A 58 12.10 -1.37 -1.38
CA PHE A 58 12.68 -1.90 -0.15
C PHE A 58 11.68 -2.71 0.68
N VAL A 59 10.42 -2.26 0.77
CA VAL A 59 9.34 -3.01 1.43
C VAL A 59 9.13 -4.36 0.76
N SER A 60 9.30 -4.44 -0.57
CA SER A 60 9.20 -5.69 -1.31
C SER A 60 10.35 -6.67 -1.06
N VAL A 61 11.49 -6.21 -0.55
CA VAL A 61 12.66 -7.07 -0.27
C VAL A 61 12.57 -7.76 1.09
N ALA A 62 12.08 -7.05 2.11
CA ALA A 62 12.09 -7.53 3.50
C ALA A 62 11.38 -8.89 3.74
N PRO A 63 10.18 -9.15 3.18
CA PRO A 63 9.51 -10.44 3.33
C PRO A 63 10.31 -11.59 2.73
N MET A 64 11.05 -11.32 1.66
CA MET A 64 11.77 -12.36 0.96
C MET A 64 13.02 -12.85 1.70
N LEU A 65 13.49 -12.12 2.71
CA LEU A 65 14.53 -12.62 3.60
C LEU A 65 14.03 -13.76 4.51
N LEU A 66 12.70 -13.90 4.67
CA LEU A 66 12.07 -15.00 5.40
C LEU A 66 11.82 -16.23 4.52
N PHE A 67 11.69 -16.03 3.21
CA PHE A 67 11.54 -17.11 2.24
C PHE A 67 12.93 -17.49 1.72
N LYS A 68 13.25 -18.78 1.55
CA LYS A 68 14.58 -19.25 1.10
C LYS A 68 14.84 -18.91 -0.40
N ALA A 69 14.83 -17.63 -0.76
CA ALA A 69 15.01 -17.15 -2.12
C ALA A 69 16.48 -16.85 -2.44
N THR A 70 16.83 -16.86 -3.72
CA THR A 70 18.15 -16.49 -4.20
C THR A 70 18.34 -14.97 -4.16
N TRP A 71 19.59 -14.50 -4.07
CA TRP A 71 19.91 -13.07 -4.18
C TRP A 71 19.45 -12.45 -5.51
N VAL A 72 19.35 -13.28 -6.55
CA VAL A 72 18.85 -12.90 -7.87
C VAL A 72 17.35 -12.59 -7.81
N ASP A 73 16.55 -13.49 -7.23
CA ASP A 73 15.12 -13.26 -7.03
C ASP A 73 14.89 -11.98 -6.20
N LEU A 74 15.79 -11.67 -5.26
CA LEU A 74 15.74 -10.48 -4.40
C LEU A 74 15.90 -9.17 -5.18
N GLY A 75 16.84 -9.13 -6.13
CA GLY A 75 16.92 -8.01 -7.06
C GLY A 75 15.63 -7.85 -7.87
N TYR A 76 15.06 -8.95 -8.37
CA TYR A 76 13.83 -8.88 -9.14
C TYR A 76 12.61 -8.47 -8.31
N ALA A 77 12.47 -8.96 -7.08
CA ALA A 77 11.37 -8.59 -6.19
C ALA A 77 11.35 -7.09 -5.90
N PHE A 78 12.52 -6.45 -5.76
CA PHE A 78 12.64 -5.00 -5.61
C PHE A 78 12.02 -4.26 -6.81
N PHE A 79 12.44 -4.59 -8.03
CA PHE A 79 11.95 -3.91 -9.24
C PHE A 79 10.49 -4.25 -9.55
N VAL A 80 10.09 -5.52 -9.41
CA VAL A 80 8.70 -5.95 -9.62
C VAL A 80 7.77 -5.26 -8.62
N GLY A 81 8.20 -5.09 -7.37
CA GLY A 81 7.46 -4.32 -6.36
C GLY A 81 7.26 -2.86 -6.74
N ILE A 82 8.31 -2.21 -7.26
CA ILE A 82 8.22 -0.84 -7.80
C ILE A 82 7.20 -0.77 -8.93
N PHE A 83 7.28 -1.67 -9.91
CA PHE A 83 6.37 -1.66 -11.05
C PHE A 83 4.92 -1.94 -10.64
N GLY A 84 4.70 -2.88 -9.72
CA GLY A 84 3.38 -3.15 -9.14
C GLY A 84 2.80 -1.93 -8.44
N TYR A 85 3.60 -1.26 -7.62
CA TYR A 85 3.20 -0.02 -6.93
C TYR A 85 2.88 1.11 -7.92
N LEU A 86 3.74 1.35 -8.90
CA LEU A 86 3.52 2.37 -9.94
C LEU A 86 2.27 2.09 -10.76
N ALA A 87 2.02 0.82 -11.10
CA ALA A 87 0.80 0.41 -11.81
C ALA A 87 -0.45 0.71 -10.99
N ALA A 88 -0.44 0.39 -9.69
CA ALA A 88 -1.55 0.72 -8.80
C ALA A 88 -1.76 2.23 -8.70
N VAL A 89 -0.70 3.01 -8.49
CA VAL A 89 -0.78 4.48 -8.43
C VAL A 89 -1.35 5.07 -9.73
N PHE A 90 -0.85 4.63 -10.88
CA PHE A 90 -1.30 5.07 -12.19
C PHE A 90 -2.77 4.74 -12.43
N SER A 91 -3.19 3.52 -12.09
CA SER A 91 -4.60 3.09 -12.19
C SER A 91 -5.51 3.89 -11.26
N GLY A 92 -5.06 4.16 -10.02
CA GLY A 92 -5.81 4.95 -9.03
C GLY A 92 -6.03 6.41 -9.46
N ALA A 93 -5.17 6.95 -10.32
CA ALA A 93 -5.38 8.28 -10.91
C ALA A 93 -6.55 8.32 -11.92
N HIS A 94 -6.90 7.17 -12.53
CA HIS A 94 -7.94 7.06 -13.56
C HIS A 94 -9.23 6.44 -13.02
N VAL A 95 -9.15 5.60 -11.99
CA VAL A 95 -10.29 4.88 -11.41
C VAL A 95 -10.34 5.15 -9.91
N LYS A 96 -11.45 5.74 -9.42
CA LYS A 96 -11.61 6.15 -8.02
C LYS A 96 -11.89 4.99 -7.04
N THR A 97 -11.77 3.73 -7.46
CA THR A 97 -12.02 2.58 -6.60
C THR A 97 -10.69 1.91 -6.20
N PRO A 98 -10.39 1.79 -4.90
CA PRO A 98 -9.08 1.27 -4.43
C PRO A 98 -8.84 -0.18 -4.84
N TYR A 99 -9.91 -0.97 -4.99
CA TYR A 99 -9.85 -2.38 -5.37
C TYR A 99 -9.31 -2.60 -6.79
N VAL A 100 -9.70 -1.74 -7.75
CA VAL A 100 -9.26 -1.84 -9.15
C VAL A 100 -7.78 -1.50 -9.28
N SER A 101 -7.36 -0.42 -8.62
CA SER A 101 -5.95 -0.01 -8.54
C SER A 101 -5.07 -1.13 -7.96
N ALA A 102 -5.50 -1.71 -6.83
CA ALA A 102 -4.78 -2.82 -6.20
C ALA A 102 -4.73 -4.07 -7.08
N GLY A 103 -5.84 -4.42 -7.74
CA GLY A 103 -5.89 -5.53 -8.68
C GLY A 103 -4.99 -5.33 -9.90
N PHE A 104 -4.92 -4.11 -10.45
CA PHE A 104 -4.04 -3.81 -11.57
C PHE A 104 -2.55 -3.87 -11.17
N GLY A 105 -2.20 -3.41 -9.97
CA GLY A 105 -0.87 -3.60 -9.42
C GLY A 105 -0.52 -5.09 -9.25
N GLY A 106 -1.46 -5.89 -8.73
CA GLY A 106 -1.31 -7.35 -8.64
C GLY A 106 -1.12 -8.03 -10.00
N PHE A 107 -1.86 -7.57 -11.02
CA PHE A 107 -1.71 -8.03 -12.41
C PHE A 107 -0.30 -7.79 -12.95
N VAL A 108 0.24 -6.58 -12.79
CA VAL A 108 1.60 -6.26 -13.24
C VAL A 108 2.65 -7.10 -12.49
N VAL A 109 2.48 -7.31 -11.19
CA VAL A 109 3.38 -8.18 -10.41
C VAL A 109 3.34 -9.62 -10.91
N GLY A 110 2.15 -10.20 -11.09
CA GLY A 110 1.99 -11.57 -11.58
C GLY A 110 2.58 -11.75 -12.99
N LEU A 111 2.33 -10.79 -13.87
CA LEU A 111 2.84 -10.79 -15.24
C LEU A 111 4.38 -10.76 -15.26
N LEU A 112 5.01 -9.80 -14.56
CA LEU A 112 6.47 -9.67 -14.56
C LEU A 112 7.15 -10.87 -13.90
N ALA A 113 6.63 -11.34 -12.76
CA ALA A 113 7.22 -12.47 -12.06
C ALA A 113 7.17 -13.76 -12.90
N ALA A 114 6.04 -14.04 -13.55
CA ALA A 114 5.92 -15.19 -14.45
C ALA A 114 6.85 -15.06 -15.67
N ALA A 115 6.95 -13.87 -16.26
CA ALA A 115 7.83 -13.63 -17.40
C ALA A 115 9.31 -13.86 -17.04
N LEU A 116 9.75 -13.39 -15.87
CA LEU A 116 11.11 -13.60 -15.38
C LEU A 116 11.43 -15.09 -15.14
N GLN A 117 10.47 -15.85 -14.59
CA GLN A 117 10.67 -17.28 -14.36
C GLN A 117 10.72 -18.06 -15.69
N LEU A 118 9.80 -17.80 -16.63
CA LEU A 118 9.79 -18.50 -17.92
C LEU A 118 10.98 -18.13 -18.81
N SER A 119 11.55 -16.93 -18.64
CA SER A 119 12.79 -16.53 -19.35
C SER A 119 14.06 -17.17 -18.74
N GLY A 120 13.93 -17.95 -17.66
CA GLY A 120 15.06 -18.55 -16.95
C GLY A 120 15.87 -17.56 -16.11
N LEU A 121 15.40 -16.32 -15.94
CA LEU A 121 16.09 -15.26 -15.20
C LEU A 121 15.84 -15.37 -13.69
N ALA A 122 14.63 -15.77 -13.29
CA ALA A 122 14.23 -15.96 -11.90
C ALA A 122 14.03 -17.43 -11.56
N THR A 123 14.30 -17.79 -10.30
CA THR A 123 14.16 -19.17 -9.82
C THR A 123 12.70 -19.49 -9.47
N SER A 124 12.01 -18.54 -8.85
CA SER A 124 10.61 -18.74 -8.40
C SER A 124 9.78 -17.48 -8.58
N ALA A 125 8.80 -17.51 -9.49
CA ALA A 125 7.80 -16.44 -9.58
C ALA A 125 7.02 -16.30 -8.28
N GLY A 126 6.70 -17.41 -7.59
CA GLY A 126 5.96 -17.39 -6.33
C GLY A 126 6.67 -16.57 -5.24
N ASN A 127 7.98 -16.74 -5.08
CA ASN A 127 8.76 -15.98 -4.10
C ASN A 127 8.76 -14.48 -4.42
N ILE A 128 8.95 -14.15 -5.70
CA ILE A 128 8.91 -12.77 -6.19
C ILE A 128 7.53 -12.16 -5.94
N ILE A 129 6.45 -12.86 -6.28
CA ILE A 129 5.07 -12.38 -6.12
C ILE A 129 4.76 -12.08 -4.65
N VAL A 130 4.98 -13.04 -3.75
CA VAL A 130 4.67 -12.87 -2.31
C VAL A 130 5.38 -11.65 -1.73
N SER A 131 6.61 -11.38 -2.18
CA SER A 131 7.43 -10.30 -1.68
C SER A 131 7.09 -8.96 -2.34
N ALA A 132 6.95 -8.94 -3.67
CA ALA A 132 6.64 -7.75 -4.47
C ALA A 132 5.26 -7.15 -4.18
N LEU A 133 4.29 -7.95 -3.72
CA LEU A 133 2.94 -7.46 -3.42
C LEU A 133 2.83 -6.64 -2.14
N MET A 134 3.82 -6.68 -1.25
CA MET A 134 3.71 -6.09 0.09
C MET A 134 3.39 -4.59 0.15
N PRO A 135 3.86 -3.74 -0.78
CA PRO A 135 3.41 -2.35 -0.86
C PRO A 135 1.91 -2.18 -1.14
N LEU A 136 1.26 -3.18 -1.73
CA LEU A 136 -0.15 -3.15 -2.11
C LEU A 136 -1.08 -3.78 -1.05
N VAL A 137 -0.52 -4.60 -0.16
CA VAL A 137 -1.31 -5.32 0.85
C VAL A 137 -1.98 -4.32 1.80
N PRO A 138 -3.28 -4.44 2.08
CA PRO A 138 -4.02 -3.53 2.96
C PRO A 138 -3.73 -3.78 4.46
N GLY A 139 -2.45 -3.98 4.84
CA GLY A 139 -2.05 -4.37 6.19
C GLY A 139 -2.48 -3.37 7.27
N VAL A 140 -2.33 -2.07 7.00
CA VAL A 140 -2.77 -1.00 7.92
C VAL A 140 -4.28 -1.03 8.12
N ALA A 141 -5.06 -1.26 7.06
CA ALA A 141 -6.52 -1.38 7.18
C ALA A 141 -6.92 -2.60 8.03
N ILE A 142 -6.23 -3.74 7.86
CA ILE A 142 -6.44 -4.95 8.67
C ILE A 142 -6.12 -4.66 10.14
N THR A 143 -4.93 -4.15 10.46
CA THR A 143 -4.55 -3.83 11.85
C THR A 143 -5.52 -2.83 12.49
N ASN A 144 -5.92 -1.79 11.74
CA ASN A 144 -6.87 -0.80 12.24
C ASN A 144 -8.27 -1.38 12.44
N SER A 145 -8.70 -2.32 11.61
CA SER A 145 -9.99 -2.99 11.77
C SER A 145 -10.08 -3.75 13.09
N PHE A 146 -9.04 -4.54 13.41
CA PHE A 146 -8.94 -5.24 14.69
C PHE A 146 -8.93 -4.29 15.88
N ARG A 147 -8.15 -3.21 15.79
CA ARG A 147 -8.11 -2.18 16.84
C ARG A 147 -9.50 -1.62 17.12
N GLU A 148 -10.25 -1.25 16.08
CA GLU A 148 -11.59 -0.67 16.24
C GLU A 148 -12.60 -1.67 16.79
N ILE A 149 -12.51 -2.95 16.42
CA ILE A 149 -13.34 -4.00 16.99
C ILE A 149 -13.06 -4.16 18.50
N ILE A 150 -11.79 -4.18 18.90
CA ILE A 150 -11.37 -4.26 20.31
C ILE A 150 -11.86 -3.04 21.10
N ASP A 151 -11.76 -1.84 20.52
CA ASP A 151 -12.21 -0.57 21.11
C ASP A 151 -13.75 -0.37 21.07
N ARG A 152 -14.51 -1.44 20.75
CA ARG A 152 -15.98 -1.46 20.63
C ARG A 152 -16.57 -0.57 19.53
N ASN A 153 -15.76 -0.08 18.60
CA ASN A 153 -16.21 0.57 17.37
C ASN A 153 -16.40 -0.46 16.24
N THR A 154 -17.31 -1.42 16.46
CA THR A 154 -17.43 -2.64 15.65
C THR A 154 -17.91 -2.40 14.22
N ILE A 155 -18.85 -1.47 14.00
CA ILE A 155 -19.35 -1.17 12.63
C ILE A 155 -18.20 -0.66 11.76
N SER A 156 -17.42 0.32 12.25
CA SER A 156 -16.27 0.86 11.53
C SER A 156 -15.19 -0.19 11.29
N GLY A 157 -14.91 -1.01 12.30
CA GLY A 157 -13.96 -2.11 12.19
C GLY A 157 -14.37 -3.15 11.12
N VAL A 158 -15.63 -3.57 11.11
CA VAL A 158 -16.15 -4.55 10.13
C VAL A 158 -16.09 -3.99 8.71
N VAL A 159 -16.49 -2.73 8.49
CA VAL A 159 -16.41 -2.09 7.16
C VAL A 159 -14.98 -2.12 6.63
N ARG A 160 -13.99 -1.75 7.45
CA ARG A 160 -12.58 -1.78 7.04
C ARG A 160 -12.04 -3.18 6.81
N ALA A 161 -12.48 -4.16 7.60
CA ALA A 161 -12.11 -5.55 7.39
C ALA A 161 -12.63 -6.06 6.04
N VAL A 162 -13.89 -5.74 5.70
CA VAL A 162 -14.48 -6.07 4.41
C VAL A 162 -13.74 -5.38 3.27
N ASP A 163 -13.43 -4.09 3.40
CA ASP A 163 -12.64 -3.36 2.40
C ASP A 163 -11.28 -4.02 2.17
N ALA A 164 -10.57 -4.36 3.25
CA ALA A 164 -9.28 -5.02 3.16
C ALA A 164 -9.37 -6.39 2.48
N VAL A 165 -10.42 -7.17 2.76
CA VAL A 165 -10.67 -8.47 2.12
C VAL A 165 -10.93 -8.31 0.61
N ILE A 166 -11.74 -7.33 0.21
CA ILE A 166 -12.02 -7.06 -1.21
C ILE A 166 -10.74 -6.61 -1.93
N ILE A 167 -9.93 -5.75 -1.30
CA ILE A 167 -8.63 -5.32 -1.85
C ILE A 167 -7.70 -6.54 -2.01
N ALA A 168 -7.55 -7.37 -0.97
CA ALA A 168 -6.71 -8.56 -1.02
C ALA A 168 -7.17 -9.56 -2.10
N GLY A 169 -8.49 -9.77 -2.23
CA GLY A 169 -9.07 -10.59 -3.28
C GLY A 169 -8.81 -10.02 -4.67
N SER A 170 -8.88 -8.70 -4.84
CA SER A 170 -8.59 -8.03 -6.10
C SER A 170 -7.11 -8.17 -6.50
N ILE A 171 -6.19 -8.03 -5.53
CA ILE A 171 -4.75 -8.30 -5.74
C ILE A 171 -4.55 -9.74 -6.22
N GLY A 172 -5.14 -10.71 -5.51
CA GLY A 172 -5.05 -12.12 -5.86
C GLY A 172 -5.59 -12.42 -7.27
N ALA A 173 -6.75 -11.86 -7.61
CA ALA A 173 -7.32 -11.99 -8.96
C ALA A 173 -6.39 -11.41 -10.02
N GLY A 174 -5.83 -10.21 -9.78
CA GLY A 174 -4.85 -9.59 -10.67
C GLY A 174 -3.65 -10.49 -10.91
N VAL A 175 -3.04 -11.00 -9.84
CA VAL A 175 -1.88 -11.92 -9.91
C VAL A 175 -2.21 -13.13 -10.77
N VAL A 176 -3.32 -13.82 -10.50
CA VAL A 176 -3.72 -15.03 -11.26
C VAL A 176 -3.91 -14.71 -12.73
N ILE A 177 -4.56 -13.59 -13.06
CA ILE A 177 -4.74 -13.16 -14.46
C ILE A 177 -3.38 -12.88 -15.12
N GLY A 178 -2.49 -12.15 -14.44
CA GLY A 178 -1.16 -11.79 -14.94
C GLY A 178 -0.27 -13.02 -15.19
N THR A 179 -0.23 -13.94 -14.23
CA THR A 179 0.55 -15.18 -14.38
C THR A 179 -0.01 -16.08 -15.47
N SER A 180 -1.34 -16.23 -15.53
CA SER A 180 -2.00 -17.10 -16.52
C SER A 180 -1.81 -16.58 -17.95
N LEU A 181 -1.87 -15.26 -18.14
CA LEU A 181 -1.63 -14.64 -19.45
C LEU A 181 -0.24 -15.01 -20.01
N ILE A 182 0.78 -14.88 -19.19
CA ILE A 182 2.16 -15.22 -19.58
C ILE A 182 2.32 -16.70 -19.88
N GLN A 183 1.72 -17.58 -19.07
CA GLN A 183 1.75 -19.02 -19.31
C GLN A 183 1.08 -19.40 -20.64
N ILE A 184 -0.06 -18.78 -20.96
CA ILE A 184 -0.76 -19.02 -22.24
C ILE A 184 0.05 -18.53 -23.44
N LEU A 185 0.67 -17.34 -23.33
CA LEU A 185 1.51 -16.82 -24.40
C LEU A 185 2.71 -17.73 -24.66
N PHE A 186 3.33 -18.24 -23.60
CA PHE A 186 4.49 -19.12 -23.73
C PHE A 186 4.13 -20.50 -24.29
N SER A 187 2.97 -21.06 -23.92
CA SER A 187 2.50 -22.33 -24.47
C SER A 187 2.18 -22.26 -25.97
N GLN A 188 1.78 -21.09 -26.47
CA GLN A 188 1.54 -20.88 -27.91
C GLN A 188 2.83 -20.67 -28.72
N ILE A 189 3.90 -20.17 -28.10
CA ILE A 189 5.20 -19.92 -28.77
C ILE A 189 6.10 -21.17 -28.76
N GLY A 190 5.95 -22.03 -27.74
CA GLY A 190 6.72 -23.27 -27.60
C GLY A 190 6.10 -24.51 -28.26
N GLY A 191 5.05 -24.35 -29.08
CA GLY A 191 4.35 -25.41 -29.81
C GLY A 191 4.73 -25.48 -31.28
#